data_AF-A0A7S0BSC3-F1
#
_entry.id   AF-A0A7S0BSC3-F1
#
_cell.length_a   1.000
_cell.length_b   1.000
_cell.length_c   1.000
_cell.angle_alpha   90.00
_cell.angle_beta   90.00
_cell.angle_gamma   90.00
#
_symmetry.space_group_name_H-M   'P 1'
#
loop_
_entity.id
_entity.type
_entity.pdbx_description
1 polymer ?
#
loop_
_entity_poly.entity_id
_entity_poly.type
_entity_poly.pdbx_seq_one_letter_code
_entity_poly.pdbx_strand_id
1 'polypeptide(L)'
;WLIQKTRTLKGQYLIFDFPGQVELFTHTTIVRSIVQTLVKHDYRLTAVNLVDSHYCNDPGKYISALMLSLTTMLQLELPHVNIFSKIDIVEKDGPLEFPLETFTEVS
;
A
#
# COMPACT_ATOMS: atom_id res chain seq x y z
N TRP A 1 -24.66 -5.80 2.09
CA TRP A 1 -24.16 -7.08 1.54
C TRP A 1 -22.74 -7.42 2.02
N LEU A 2 -21.71 -6.60 1.75
CA LEU A 2 -20.31 -6.91 2.10
C LEU A 2 -20.14 -7.29 3.58
N ILE A 3 -20.64 -6.44 4.49
CA ILE A 3 -20.57 -6.66 5.94
C ILE A 3 -21.24 -7.98 6.37
N GLN A 4 -22.31 -8.37 5.70
CA GLN A 4 -23.01 -9.62 6.00
C GLN A 4 -22.15 -10.84 5.64
N LYS A 5 -21.46 -10.78 4.49
CA LYS A 5 -20.51 -11.82 4.08
C LYS A 5 -19.28 -11.87 4.98
N THR A 6 -18.71 -10.72 5.35
CA THR A 6 -17.50 -10.71 6.17
C THR A 6 -17.77 -11.20 7.60
N ARG A 7 -19.00 -10.99 8.12
CA ARG A 7 -19.43 -11.55 9.42
C ARG A 7 -19.43 -13.08 9.48
N THR A 8 -19.65 -13.78 8.37
CA THR A 8 -19.59 -15.25 8.36
C THR A 8 -18.15 -15.78 8.45
N LEU A 9 -17.16 -14.91 8.26
CA LEU A 9 -15.72 -15.21 8.28
C LEU A 9 -15.04 -14.72 9.58
N LYS A 10 -15.82 -14.58 10.67
CA LYS A 10 -15.31 -14.09 11.95
C LYS A 10 -14.09 -14.91 12.43
N GLY A 11 -13.03 -14.20 12.84
CA GLY A 11 -11.78 -14.82 13.32
C GLY A 11 -10.75 -15.10 12.23
N GLN A 12 -11.04 -14.78 10.96
CA GLN A 12 -10.09 -14.91 9.85
C GLN A 12 -9.53 -13.56 9.42
N TYR A 13 -8.35 -13.57 8.81
CA TYR A 13 -7.83 -12.40 8.11
C TYR A 13 -8.54 -12.25 6.77
N LEU A 14 -8.95 -11.02 6.46
CA LEU A 14 -9.57 -10.67 5.19
C LEU A 14 -8.57 -9.87 4.35
N ILE A 15 -8.37 -10.32 3.12
CA ILE A 15 -7.56 -9.60 2.13
C ILE A 15 -8.53 -9.04 1.09
N PHE A 16 -8.49 -7.73 0.93
CA PHE A 16 -9.26 -7.03 -0.11
C PHE A 16 -8.29 -6.63 -1.21
N ASP A 17 -8.47 -7.22 -2.38
CA ASP A 17 -7.74 -6.82 -3.57
C ASP A 17 -8.47 -5.62 -4.20
N PHE A 18 -7.72 -4.56 -4.45
CA PHE A 18 -8.24 -3.34 -5.06
C PHE A 18 -7.59 -3.15 -6.43
N PRO A 19 -8.31 -2.53 -7.39
CA PRO A 19 -7.73 -2.15 -8.68
C PRO A 19 -6.49 -1.26 -8.50
N GLY A 20 -5.45 -1.51 -9.29
CA GLY A 20 -4.14 -0.82 -9.19
C GLY A 20 -4.10 0.62 -9.71
N GLN A 21 -5.26 1.24 -9.99
CA GLN A 21 -5.32 2.63 -10.44
C GLN A 21 -5.14 3.56 -9.24
N VAL A 22 -4.08 4.36 -9.27
CA VAL A 22 -3.72 5.28 -8.17
C VAL A 22 -4.83 6.30 -7.91
N GLU A 23 -5.53 6.74 -8.96
CA GLU A 23 -6.57 7.76 -8.90
C GLU A 23 -7.75 7.36 -8.01
N LEU A 24 -8.00 6.06 -7.85
CA LEU A 24 -9.04 5.55 -6.96
C LEU A 24 -8.73 5.85 -5.49
N PHE A 25 -7.45 5.95 -5.14
CA PHE A 25 -6.97 6.18 -3.78
C PHE A 25 -6.60 7.65 -3.52
N THR A 26 -6.35 8.44 -4.57
CA THR A 26 -5.95 9.85 -4.47
C THR A 26 -7.05 10.85 -4.86
N HIS A 27 -7.98 10.48 -5.75
CA HIS A 27 -9.00 11.42 -6.25
C HIS A 27 -10.44 11.03 -5.91
N THR A 28 -10.68 9.79 -5.48
CA THR A 28 -12.04 9.34 -5.11
C THR A 28 -12.18 9.08 -3.62
N THR A 29 -13.38 9.29 -3.09
CA THR A 29 -13.74 9.03 -1.68
C THR A 29 -14.34 7.62 -1.48
N ILE A 30 -14.48 6.83 -2.56
CA ILE A 30 -15.15 5.53 -2.54
C ILE A 30 -14.40 4.55 -1.63
N VAL A 31 -13.08 4.42 -1.82
CA VAL A 31 -12.25 3.52 -1.01
C VAL A 31 -12.29 3.94 0.46
N ARG A 32 -12.14 5.24 0.74
CA ARG A 32 -12.24 5.79 2.09
C ARG A 32 -13.60 5.48 2.74
N SER A 33 -14.70 5.61 2.00
CA SER A 33 -16.05 5.29 2.49
C SER A 33 -16.21 3.80 2.84
N ILE A 34 -15.66 2.91 2.01
CA ILE A 34 -15.64 1.46 2.27
C ILE A 34 -14.84 1.15 3.54
N VAL A 35 -13.63 1.71 3.65
CA VAL A 35 -12.75 1.59 4.82
C VAL A 35 -13.46 2.06 6.08
N GLN A 36 -14.03 3.27 6.09
CA GLN A 36 -14.75 3.82 7.23
C GLN A 36 -15.96 2.96 7.62
N THR A 37 -16.66 2.39 6.64
CA THR A 37 -17.78 1.47 6.91
C THR A 37 -17.30 0.19 7.59
N LEU A 38 -16.18 -0.38 7.15
CA LEU A 38 -15.57 -1.54 7.78
C LEU A 38 -15.07 -1.22 9.20
N VAL A 39 -14.38 -0.10 9.40
CA VAL A 39 -13.92 0.33 10.75
C VAL A 39 -15.10 0.52 11.70
N LYS A 40 -16.20 1.14 11.25
CA LYS A 40 -17.45 1.28 12.05
C LYS A 40 -18.07 -0.07 12.45
N HIS A 41 -17.73 -1.14 11.75
CA HIS A 41 -18.16 -2.51 12.06
C HIS A 41 -17.09 -3.31 12.81
N ASP A 42 -16.17 -2.64 13.49
CA ASP A 42 -15.14 -3.22 14.38
C ASP A 42 -14.07 -4.05 13.65
N TYR A 43 -13.83 -3.75 12.37
CA TYR A 43 -12.71 -4.32 11.63
C TYR A 43 -11.43 -3.52 11.90
N ARG A 44 -10.36 -4.22 12.25
CA ARG A 44 -9.01 -3.67 12.32
C ARG A 44 -8.37 -3.78 10.93
N LEU A 45 -8.10 -2.65 10.29
CA LEU A 45 -7.62 -2.58 8.92
C LEU A 45 -6.20 -2.01 8.86
N THR A 46 -5.44 -2.52 7.90
CA THR A 46 -4.13 -2.02 7.51
C THR A 46 -4.08 -2.03 5.99
N ALA A 47 -3.60 -0.95 5.38
CA ALA A 47 -3.39 -0.90 3.95
C ALA A 47 -1.99 -1.40 3.63
N VAL A 48 -1.89 -2.30 2.66
CA VAL A 48 -0.61 -2.78 2.14
C VAL A 48 -0.39 -2.12 0.80
N ASN A 49 0.66 -1.31 0.71
CA ASN A 49 0.99 -0.57 -0.49
C ASN A 49 2.19 -1.22 -1.18
N LEU A 50 1.97 -1.79 -2.36
CA LEU A 50 3.00 -2.46 -3.15
C LEU A 50 3.68 -1.43 -4.05
N VAL A 51 4.98 -1.20 -3.83
CA VAL A 51 5.82 -0.34 -4.66
C VAL A 51 6.70 -1.24 -5.52
N ASP A 52 6.80 -0.98 -6.82
CA ASP A 52 7.72 -1.73 -7.69
C ASP A 52 9.17 -1.36 -7.31
N SER A 53 10.02 -2.35 -7.04
CA SER A 53 11.39 -2.11 -6.63
C SER A 53 12.24 -1.43 -7.71
N HIS A 54 11.81 -1.45 -8.99
CA HIS A 54 12.47 -0.69 -10.05
C HIS A 54 12.50 0.83 -9.78
N TYR A 55 11.61 1.34 -8.91
CA TYR A 55 11.65 2.75 -8.48
C TYR A 55 12.87 3.07 -7.60
N CYS A 56 13.54 2.08 -7.01
CA CYS A 56 14.78 2.27 -6.26
C CYS A 56 16.01 2.52 -7.16
N ASN A 57 15.90 2.27 -8.47
CA ASN A 57 16.99 2.50 -9.42
C ASN A 57 17.26 3.98 -9.71
N ASP A 58 16.31 4.86 -9.39
CA ASP A 58 16.44 6.30 -9.59
C ASP A 58 15.89 7.05 -8.36
N PRO A 59 16.69 7.92 -7.73
CA PRO A 59 16.27 8.65 -6.53
C PRO A 59 15.00 9.49 -6.73
N GLY A 60 14.79 10.07 -7.92
CA GLY A 60 13.61 10.84 -8.23
C GLY A 60 12.34 9.99 -8.30
N LYS A 61 12.44 8.80 -8.91
CA LYS A 61 11.37 7.79 -8.90
C LYS A 61 11.06 7.33 -7.48
N TYR A 62 12.08 7.05 -6.69
CA TYR A 62 11.92 6.63 -5.29
C TYR A 62 11.17 7.67 -4.46
N ILE A 63 11.59 8.94 -4.51
CA ILE A 63 10.92 10.04 -3.79
C ILE A 63 9.47 10.18 -4.26
N SER A 64 9.21 10.05 -5.56
CA SER A 64 7.85 10.11 -6.11
C SER A 64 6.95 8.99 -5.54
N ALA A 65 7.50 7.77 -5.41
CA ALA A 65 6.79 6.65 -4.81
C ALA A 65 6.52 6.85 -3.31
N LEU A 66 7.46 7.45 -2.57
CA LEU A 66 7.26 7.81 -1.16
C LEU A 66 6.17 8.87 -0.99
N MET A 67 6.19 9.93 -1.81
CA MET A 67 5.17 10.98 -1.76
C MET A 67 3.79 10.40 -2.06
N LEU A 68 3.68 9.51 -3.05
CA LEU A 68 2.43 8.84 -3.33
C LEU A 68 1.95 7.95 -2.17
N SER A 69 2.87 7.21 -1.54
CA SER A 69 2.56 6.39 -0.37
C SER A 69 2.06 7.24 0.80
N LEU A 70 2.66 8.42 1.01
CA LEU A 70 2.23 9.36 2.04
C LEU A 70 0.85 9.97 1.72
N THR A 71 0.63 10.41 0.48
CA THR A 71 -0.66 10.97 0.05
C THR A 71 -1.79 9.95 0.24
N THR A 72 -1.57 8.69 -0.13
CA THR A 72 -2.56 7.62 0.04
C THR A 72 -2.82 7.30 1.52
N MET A 73 -1.78 7.30 2.36
CA MET A 73 -1.93 7.14 3.82
C MET A 73 -2.81 8.23 4.43
N LEU A 74 -2.58 9.49 4.07
CA LEU A 74 -3.38 10.63 4.55
C LEU A 74 -4.83 10.55 4.06
N GLN A 75 -5.05 10.08 2.83
CA GLN A 75 -6.37 10.00 2.24
C GLN A 75 -7.23 8.86 2.80
N LEU A 76 -6.60 7.71 3.08
CA LEU A 76 -7.28 6.55 3.63
C LEU A 76 -7.39 6.59 5.17
N GLU A 77 -6.55 7.38 5.83
CA GLU A 77 -6.48 7.47 7.30
C GLU A 77 -6.27 6.09 7.96
N LEU A 78 -5.47 5.24 7.31
CA LEU A 78 -5.14 3.89 7.77
C LEU A 78 -3.64 3.75 8.02
N PRO A 79 -3.23 2.84 8.93
CA PRO A 79 -1.84 2.41 8.97
C PRO A 79 -1.47 1.76 7.63
N HIS A 80 -0.37 2.22 7.03
CA HIS A 80 0.18 1.67 5.78
C HIS A 80 1.42 0.82 6.07
N VAL A 81 1.50 -0.31 5.38
CA VAL A 81 2.71 -1.12 5.25
C VAL A 81 3.15 -1.00 3.80
N ASN A 82 4.24 -0.27 3.55
CA ASN A 82 4.83 -0.16 2.22
C ASN A 82 5.76 -1.36 1.97
N ILE A 83 5.59 -2.04 0.84
CA ILE A 83 6.37 -3.23 0.49
C ILE A 83 6.96 -3.03 -0.90
N PHE A 84 8.29 -3.17 -1.01
CA PHE A 84 8.93 -3.28 -2.32
C PHE A 84 8.67 -4.66 -2.92
N SER A 85 8.09 -4.67 -4.11
CA SER A 85 7.77 -5.87 -4.89
C SER A 85 8.82 -6.11 -5.97
N LYS A 86 8.94 -7.37 -6.44
CA LYS A 86 9.82 -7.78 -7.56
C LYS A 86 11.31 -7.52 -7.33
N ILE A 87 11.75 -7.60 -6.07
CA ILE A 87 13.13 -7.31 -5.68
C ILE A 87 14.16 -8.20 -6.40
N ASP A 88 13.74 -9.41 -6.75
CA ASP A 88 14.50 -10.41 -7.49
C ASP A 88 14.82 -10.00 -8.94
N ILE A 89 14.09 -9.03 -9.49
CA ILE A 89 14.33 -8.47 -10.83
C ILE A 89 15.38 -7.36 -10.75
N VAL A 90 15.30 -6.51 -9.73
CA VAL A 90 16.25 -5.41 -9.53
C VAL A 90 17.67 -5.92 -9.31
N GLU A 91 17.86 -7.01 -8.58
CA GLU A 91 19.16 -7.66 -8.42
C GLU A 91 19.78 -8.12 -9.75
N LYS A 92 18.98 -8.34 -10.80
CA LYS A 92 19.43 -8.77 -12.13
C LYS A 92 19.70 -7.59 -13.08
N ASP A 93 19.11 -6.43 -12.83
CA ASP A 93 19.21 -5.25 -13.71
C ASP A 93 20.49 -4.41 -13.49
N GLY A 94 21.29 -4.75 -12.48
CA GLY A 94 22.58 -4.11 -12.18
C GLY A 94 22.69 -3.65 -10.73
N PRO A 95 23.84 -3.11 -10.32
CA PRO A 95 24.00 -2.59 -8.97
C PRO A 95 23.12 -1.35 -8.76
N LEU A 96 22.32 -1.36 -7.71
CA LEU A 96 21.61 -0.16 -7.24
C LEU A 96 22.61 0.93 -6.86
N GLU A 97 22.22 2.20 -7.07
CA GLU A 97 23.03 3.35 -6.66
C GLU A 97 23.18 3.42 -5.12
N PHE A 98 22.19 2.90 -4.39
CA PHE A 98 22.20 2.78 -2.93
C PHE A 98 21.89 1.34 -2.50
N PRO A 99 22.47 0.87 -1.38
CA PRO A 99 22.10 -0.42 -0.79
C PRO A 99 20.60 -0.48 -0.51
N LEU A 100 20.00 -1.66 -0.69
CA LEU A 100 18.57 -1.86 -0.47
C LEU A 100 18.12 -1.45 0.95
N GLU A 101 19.00 -1.68 1.92
CA GLU A 101 18.83 -1.33 3.34
C GLU A 101 18.49 0.15 3.52
N THR A 102 19.09 1.04 2.73
CA THR A 102 18.86 2.48 2.75
C THR A 102 17.41 2.86 2.46
N PHE A 103 16.68 2.04 1.68
CA PHE A 103 15.27 2.29 1.36
C PHE A 103 14.30 1.69 2.39
N THR A 104 14.80 0.82 3.28
CA THR A 104 14.00 0.15 4.32
C THR A 104 14.22 0.74 5.71
N GLU A 105 15.32 1.45 5.92
CA GLU A 105 15.60 2.13 7.19
C GLU A 105 14.84 3.45 7.28
N VAL A 106 13.98 3.55 8.30
CA VAL A 106 13.42 4.83 8.75
C VAL A 106 14.26 5.26 9.94
N SER A 107 15.24 6.14 9.70
CA SER A 107 16.07 6.75 10.75
C SER A 107 15.27 7.68 11.66
#